data_AF-A0A350ZYU0-F1
#
_entry.id   AF-A0A350ZYU0-F1
#
_cell.length_a   1.000
_cell.length_b   1.000
_cell.length_c   1.000
_cell.angle_alpha   90.00
_cell.angle_beta   90.00
_cell.angle_gamma   90.00
#
_symmetry.space_group_name_H-M   'P 1'
#
loop_
_entity.id
_entity.type
_entity.pdbx_description
1 polymer ?
#
loop_
_entity_poly.entity_id
_entity_poly.type
_entity_poly.pdbx_seq_one_letter_code
_entity_poly.pdbx_strand_id
1 'polypeptide(L)'
;MMKALSKFAVLAGCSIAFNASAALIDRGNGLIYDDVLDVTWLADANYARTSGFSADGRMSWNAATEWVENLSYQGYADWRLPRTLQPDPSCEFNDALGGMNLSYGFGCLGSELGHMFHVNLGGQPGGGLDSATNADALALLVNVAPAAYWSSTVLEAYQDYAWLFLLWNGDQDYNAVEESEHWYLALQPDGSYDYLDFGLFAWAVRDGDVTTPPGGGSVPLPSSLLLLGSAVAGLMTCRRRSSAVALSRPA
;
A
#
# COMPACT_ATOMS: atom_id res chain seq x y z
N MET A 1 -66.77 -16.40 -13.85
CA MET A 1 -65.59 -16.53 -12.97
C MET A 1 -64.34 -16.35 -13.82
N MET A 2 -63.71 -15.17 -13.76
CA MET A 2 -62.48 -14.85 -14.52
C MET A 2 -61.27 -14.93 -13.59
N LYS A 3 -60.26 -15.73 -13.96
CA LYS A 3 -58.98 -15.86 -13.25
C LYS A 3 -58.03 -14.74 -13.69
N ALA A 4 -57.55 -13.93 -12.76
CA ALA A 4 -56.50 -12.95 -13.03
C ALA A 4 -55.12 -13.62 -12.91
N LEU A 5 -54.32 -13.58 -13.98
CA LEU A 5 -52.89 -13.93 -13.94
C LEU A 5 -52.07 -12.68 -13.60
N SER A 6 -51.38 -12.70 -12.47
CA SER A 6 -50.35 -11.72 -12.12
C SER A 6 -49.03 -12.12 -12.78
N LYS A 7 -48.48 -11.24 -13.63
CA LYS A 7 -47.15 -11.41 -14.24
C LYS A 7 -46.12 -10.72 -13.35
N PHE A 8 -45.28 -11.49 -12.67
CA PHE A 8 -44.07 -10.97 -12.02
C PHE A 8 -42.97 -10.84 -13.09
N ALA A 9 -42.58 -9.61 -13.41
CA ALA A 9 -41.38 -9.35 -14.19
C ALA A 9 -40.18 -9.30 -13.22
N VAL A 10 -39.27 -10.27 -13.33
CA VAL A 10 -37.98 -10.25 -12.63
C VAL A 10 -37.04 -9.38 -13.45
N LEU A 11 -36.66 -8.21 -12.92
CA LEU A 11 -35.52 -7.45 -13.44
C LEU A 11 -34.23 -8.12 -12.95
N ALA A 12 -33.48 -8.73 -13.87
CA ALA A 12 -32.10 -9.14 -13.62
C ALA A 12 -31.22 -7.89 -13.59
N GLY A 13 -30.78 -7.48 -12.39
CA GLY A 13 -29.81 -6.41 -12.21
C GLY A 13 -28.43 -6.89 -12.67
N CYS A 14 -27.88 -6.24 -13.69
CA CYS A 14 -26.50 -6.43 -14.10
C CYS A 14 -25.59 -5.73 -13.09
N SER A 15 -25.04 -6.49 -12.14
CA SER A 15 -24.03 -6.00 -11.21
C SER A 15 -22.75 -5.74 -12.01
N ILE A 16 -22.43 -4.48 -12.25
CA ILE A 16 -21.12 -4.10 -12.78
C ILE A 16 -20.13 -4.33 -11.64
N ALA A 17 -19.36 -5.41 -11.72
CA ALA A 17 -18.25 -5.62 -10.81
C ALA A 17 -17.17 -4.59 -11.17
N PHE A 18 -16.97 -3.61 -10.30
CA PHE A 18 -15.77 -2.78 -10.35
C PHE A 18 -14.63 -3.66 -9.84
N ASN A 19 -13.76 -4.10 -10.75
CA ASN A 19 -12.44 -4.56 -10.31
C ASN A 19 -11.72 -3.32 -9.79
N ALA A 20 -11.63 -3.18 -8.46
CA ALA A 20 -10.71 -2.23 -7.87
C ALA A 20 -9.30 -2.74 -8.22
N SER A 21 -8.69 -2.16 -9.25
CA SER A 21 -7.26 -2.33 -9.47
C SER A 21 -6.55 -1.55 -8.37
N ALA A 22 -5.59 -2.17 -7.70
CA ALA A 22 -4.57 -1.42 -6.97
C ALA A 22 -3.91 -0.48 -7.98
N ALA A 23 -4.03 0.84 -7.81
CA ALA A 23 -3.48 1.80 -8.74
C ALA A 23 -2.24 2.45 -8.13
N LEU A 24 -1.11 1.73 -8.28
CA LEU A 24 0.18 2.41 -8.28
C LEU A 24 0.25 3.30 -9.53
N ILE A 25 0.44 4.59 -9.32
CA ILE A 25 0.45 5.62 -10.35
C ILE A 25 1.85 6.23 -10.39
N ASP A 26 2.53 6.08 -11.52
CA ASP A 26 3.80 6.76 -11.76
C ASP A 26 3.58 8.27 -11.86
N ARG A 27 4.20 9.03 -10.95
CA ARG A 27 4.22 10.50 -10.94
C ARG A 27 5.46 11.07 -11.63
N GLY A 28 6.29 10.21 -12.21
CA GLY A 28 7.58 10.51 -12.79
C GLY A 28 8.64 10.74 -11.71
N ASN A 29 9.89 10.89 -12.15
CA ASN A 29 11.01 11.28 -11.29
C ASN A 29 11.23 10.37 -10.06
N GLY A 30 10.86 9.08 -10.16
CA GLY A 30 11.04 8.10 -9.10
C GLY A 30 9.99 8.16 -7.99
N LEU A 31 8.80 8.71 -8.26
CA LEU A 31 7.71 8.83 -7.30
C LEU A 31 6.50 7.99 -7.75
N ILE A 32 6.08 7.03 -6.94
CA ILE A 32 4.95 6.13 -7.23
C ILE A 32 3.86 6.36 -6.20
N TYR A 33 2.73 6.93 -6.63
CA TYR A 33 1.59 7.18 -5.76
C TYR A 33 0.70 5.94 -5.65
N ASP A 34 0.33 5.56 -4.44
CA ASP A 34 -0.67 4.54 -4.11
C ASP A 34 -1.97 5.25 -3.74
N ASP A 35 -2.98 5.14 -4.59
CA ASP A 35 -4.27 5.82 -4.42
C ASP A 35 -5.21 5.14 -3.41
N VAL A 36 -4.87 3.93 -2.94
CA VAL A 36 -5.62 3.20 -1.93
C VAL A 36 -5.12 3.57 -0.53
N LEU A 37 -3.79 3.55 -0.35
CA LEU A 37 -3.15 3.91 0.91
C LEU A 37 -3.03 5.44 1.09
N ASP A 38 -3.19 6.21 0.01
CA ASP A 38 -2.92 7.65 -0.05
C ASP A 38 -1.50 7.98 0.42
N VAL A 39 -0.50 7.29 -0.17
CA VAL A 39 0.92 7.51 0.09
C VAL A 39 1.70 7.55 -1.22
N THR A 40 2.82 8.24 -1.24
CA THR A 40 3.78 8.17 -2.35
C THR A 40 5.04 7.45 -1.90
N TRP A 41 5.39 6.39 -2.63
CA TRP A 41 6.62 5.61 -2.47
C TRP A 41 7.75 6.22 -3.30
N LEU A 42 8.98 6.12 -2.80
CA LEU A 42 10.13 6.15 -3.69
C LEU A 42 10.11 4.89 -4.58
N ALA A 43 10.26 5.06 -5.89
CA ALA A 43 10.37 3.95 -6.82
C ALA A 43 11.60 3.07 -6.54
N ASP A 44 12.68 3.70 -6.05
CA ASP A 44 13.89 3.01 -5.60
C ASP A 44 13.74 2.52 -4.16
N ALA A 45 13.41 1.25 -4.01
CA ALA A 45 13.23 0.61 -2.70
C ALA A 45 14.54 0.44 -1.92
N ASN A 46 15.70 0.78 -2.50
CA ASN A 46 16.98 0.80 -1.81
C ASN A 46 17.70 2.14 -2.05
N TYR A 47 16.96 3.25 -1.95
CA TYR A 47 17.51 4.57 -2.19
C TYR A 47 18.62 4.96 -1.20
N ALA A 48 18.65 4.40 0.02
CA ALA A 48 19.76 4.59 0.95
C ALA A 48 21.10 4.16 0.34
N ARG A 49 21.12 3.07 -0.43
CA ARG A 49 22.29 2.66 -1.20
C ARG A 49 22.55 3.57 -2.41
N THR A 50 21.52 3.82 -3.20
CA THR A 50 21.66 4.60 -4.46
C THR A 50 22.11 6.03 -4.22
N SER A 51 21.68 6.65 -3.12
CA SER A 51 22.10 7.99 -2.68
C SER A 51 23.51 8.03 -2.08
N GLY A 52 24.09 6.86 -1.79
CA GLY A 52 25.40 6.74 -1.14
C GLY A 52 25.37 6.92 0.38
N PHE A 53 24.19 6.90 1.01
CA PHE A 53 24.07 6.97 2.47
C PHE A 53 24.58 5.68 3.14
N SER A 54 24.20 4.52 2.60
CA SER A 54 24.69 3.21 3.04
C SER A 54 25.40 2.50 1.88
N ALA A 55 26.45 1.72 2.17
CA ALA A 55 27.23 1.02 1.14
C ALA A 55 26.42 -0.11 0.46
N ASP A 56 25.56 -0.77 1.23
CA ASP A 56 24.74 -1.90 0.80
C ASP A 56 23.22 -1.64 0.96
N GLY A 57 22.84 -0.56 1.65
CA GLY A 57 21.46 -0.19 1.90
C GLY A 57 20.89 -0.73 3.20
N ARG A 58 21.68 -1.50 3.94
CA ARG A 58 21.30 -2.10 5.22
C ARG A 58 21.63 -1.14 6.35
N MET A 59 20.71 -1.03 7.31
CA MET A 59 20.77 -0.02 8.37
C MET A 59 20.10 -0.54 9.64
N SER A 60 20.62 -0.18 10.82
CA SER A 60 19.87 -0.32 12.07
C SER A 60 18.58 0.52 11.99
N TRP A 61 17.60 0.20 12.82
CA TRP A 61 16.32 0.93 12.80
C TRP A 61 16.52 2.43 13.09
N ASN A 62 17.36 2.76 14.07
CA ASN A 62 17.70 4.15 14.39
C ASN A 62 18.34 4.88 13.20
N ALA A 63 19.29 4.25 12.51
CA ALA A 63 19.93 4.84 11.33
C ALA A 63 18.95 4.98 10.16
N ALA A 64 18.04 4.02 9.97
CA ALA A 64 17.00 4.08 8.94
C ALA A 64 16.01 5.24 9.19
N THR A 65 15.59 5.42 10.45
CA THR A 65 14.73 6.53 10.88
C THR A 65 15.43 7.87 10.68
N GLU A 66 16.68 8.02 11.13
CA GLU A 66 17.46 9.24 10.93
C GLU A 66 17.64 9.55 9.43
N TRP A 67 17.88 8.53 8.60
CA TRP A 67 18.01 8.71 7.16
C TRP A 67 16.75 9.25 6.51
N VAL A 68 15.58 8.67 6.77
CA VAL A 68 14.32 9.16 6.18
C VAL A 68 13.93 10.55 6.70
N GLU A 69 14.20 10.85 7.97
CA GLU A 69 13.91 12.17 8.56
C GLU A 69 14.74 13.30 7.94
N ASN A 70 15.96 12.98 7.48
CA ASN A 70 16.86 13.94 6.82
C ASN A 70 16.79 13.85 5.29
N LEU A 71 15.98 12.96 4.74
CA LEU A 71 15.87 12.75 3.30
C LEU A 71 15.15 13.93 2.64
N SER A 72 15.80 14.53 1.65
CA SER A 72 15.17 15.49 0.74
C SER A 72 15.21 14.93 -0.69
N TYR A 73 14.04 14.65 -1.25
CA TYR A 73 13.92 14.05 -2.59
C TYR A 73 12.81 14.74 -3.38
N GLN A 74 13.14 15.21 -4.59
CA GLN A 74 12.22 15.94 -5.48
C GLN A 74 11.51 17.13 -4.81
N GLY A 75 12.20 17.79 -3.87
CA GLY A 75 11.69 18.96 -3.13
C GLY A 75 10.76 18.64 -1.96
N TYR A 76 10.66 17.38 -1.57
CA TYR A 76 9.94 16.90 -0.39
C TYR A 76 10.91 16.47 0.71
N ALA A 77 10.60 16.80 1.97
CA ALA A 77 11.46 16.54 3.13
C ALA A 77 10.74 15.84 4.31
N ASP A 78 9.50 15.44 4.10
CA ASP A 78 8.59 14.77 5.05
C ASP A 78 8.50 13.26 4.72
N TRP A 79 9.64 12.67 4.39
CA TRP A 79 9.76 11.23 4.17
C TRP A 79 9.79 10.49 5.51
N ARG A 80 9.28 9.26 5.50
CA ARG A 80 9.24 8.37 6.65
C ARG A 80 9.42 6.92 6.22
N LEU A 81 9.68 6.04 7.20
CA LEU A 81 9.53 4.60 6.98
C LEU A 81 8.04 4.24 6.84
N PRO A 82 7.72 3.11 6.20
CA PRO A 82 6.34 2.65 6.11
C PRO A 82 5.77 2.35 7.50
N ARG A 83 4.45 2.33 7.63
CA ARG A 83 3.76 2.05 8.90
C ARG A 83 3.20 0.62 8.89
N THR A 84 3.25 0.00 10.07
CA THR A 84 2.56 -1.25 10.37
C THR A 84 1.31 -0.96 11.19
N LEU A 85 0.16 -1.44 10.73
CA LEU A 85 -1.09 -1.37 11.48
C LEU A 85 -1.08 -2.41 12.61
N GLN A 86 -1.44 -1.99 13.83
CA GLN A 86 -1.64 -2.88 14.97
C GLN A 86 -2.89 -2.45 15.77
N PRO A 87 -3.78 -3.39 16.14
CA PRO A 87 -3.90 -4.73 15.57
C PRO A 87 -4.37 -4.67 14.11
N ASP A 88 -3.97 -5.65 13.31
CA ASP A 88 -4.40 -5.87 11.93
C ASP A 88 -5.18 -7.19 11.82
N PRO A 89 -6.52 -7.14 11.67
CA PRO A 89 -7.36 -8.34 11.65
C PRO A 89 -7.17 -9.20 10.39
N SER A 90 -6.43 -8.73 9.38
CA SER A 90 -6.13 -9.51 8.18
C SER A 90 -4.96 -10.47 8.34
N CYS A 91 -4.08 -10.21 9.32
CA CYS A 91 -2.95 -11.08 9.62
C CYS A 91 -3.36 -12.50 10.03
N GLU A 92 -2.50 -13.47 9.74
CA GLU A 92 -2.65 -14.88 10.12
C GLU A 92 -2.79 -15.05 11.64
N PHE A 93 -1.90 -14.41 12.41
CA PHE A 93 -1.90 -14.49 13.86
C PHE A 93 -2.41 -13.20 14.47
N ASN A 94 -3.23 -13.33 15.51
CA ASN A 94 -3.79 -12.24 16.29
C ASN A 94 -3.74 -12.65 17.76
N ASP A 95 -2.64 -12.33 18.42
CA ASP A 95 -2.29 -12.85 19.72
C ASP A 95 -2.37 -11.79 20.81
N ALA A 96 -2.73 -12.27 22.01
CA ALA A 96 -2.76 -11.46 23.23
C ALA A 96 -1.45 -11.62 24.02
N LEU A 97 -0.39 -10.88 23.66
CA LEU A 97 0.89 -10.92 24.38
C LEU A 97 0.92 -9.84 25.47
N GLY A 98 0.96 -10.26 26.74
CA GLY A 98 1.04 -9.31 27.87
C GLY A 98 -0.16 -8.36 28.01
N GLY A 99 -1.31 -8.68 27.41
CA GLY A 99 -2.50 -7.81 27.38
C GLY A 99 -2.60 -6.88 26.16
N MET A 100 -1.72 -7.02 25.17
CA MET A 100 -1.78 -6.32 23.89
C MET A 100 -2.34 -7.21 22.80
N ASN A 101 -2.99 -6.64 21.78
CA ASN A 101 -3.36 -7.37 20.57
C ASN A 101 -2.26 -7.16 19.52
N LEU A 102 -1.48 -8.21 19.25
CA LEU A 102 -0.43 -8.22 18.23
C LEU A 102 -0.90 -9.01 17.02
N SER A 103 -0.71 -8.44 15.84
CA SER A 103 -1.07 -9.05 14.57
C SER A 103 0.17 -9.22 13.70
N TYR A 104 0.51 -10.47 13.38
CA TYR A 104 1.77 -10.81 12.70
C TYR A 104 1.59 -12.08 11.85
N GLY A 105 2.64 -12.49 11.16
CA GLY A 105 2.61 -13.61 10.23
C GLY A 105 2.27 -13.18 8.80
N PHE A 106 1.69 -14.09 8.03
CA PHE A 106 1.33 -13.80 6.65
C PHE A 106 -0.01 -13.09 6.50
N GLY A 107 -0.24 -12.47 5.33
CA GLY A 107 -1.56 -11.96 4.94
C GLY A 107 -1.96 -10.67 5.64
N CYS A 108 -1.02 -9.99 6.30
CA CYS A 108 -1.23 -8.66 6.87
C CYS A 108 -1.40 -7.63 5.74
N LEU A 109 -2.62 -7.24 5.43
CA LEU A 109 -2.98 -6.29 4.36
C LEU A 109 -3.09 -4.85 4.86
N GLY A 110 -3.13 -4.63 6.18
CA GLY A 110 -3.32 -3.31 6.78
C GLY A 110 -2.02 -2.52 6.95
N SER A 111 -0.86 -3.19 6.98
CA SER A 111 0.44 -2.49 6.94
C SER A 111 0.76 -1.99 5.54
N GLU A 112 1.49 -0.89 5.43
CA GLU A 112 1.82 -0.30 4.12
C GLU A 112 2.72 -1.24 3.29
N LEU A 113 3.68 -1.92 3.93
CA LEU A 113 4.52 -2.91 3.26
C LEU A 113 3.76 -4.21 2.95
N GLY A 114 2.87 -4.65 3.83
CA GLY A 114 2.02 -5.81 3.60
C GLY A 114 1.01 -5.57 2.47
N HIS A 115 0.42 -4.38 2.39
CA HIS A 115 -0.41 -3.95 1.28
C HIS A 115 0.40 -3.85 -0.03
N MET A 116 1.59 -3.24 0.02
CA MET A 116 2.49 -3.21 -1.14
C MET A 116 2.76 -4.63 -1.67
N PHE A 117 3.13 -5.56 -0.80
CA PHE A 117 3.44 -6.92 -1.21
C PHE A 117 2.21 -7.71 -1.69
N HIS A 118 1.17 -7.83 -0.86
CA HIS A 118 0.04 -8.71 -1.13
C HIS A 118 -0.97 -8.12 -2.12
N VAL A 119 -1.20 -6.82 -2.06
CA VAL A 119 -2.25 -6.16 -2.86
C VAL A 119 -1.66 -5.53 -4.12
N ASN A 120 -0.63 -4.68 -3.98
CA ASN A 120 -0.10 -3.96 -5.13
C ASN A 120 0.69 -4.90 -6.05
N LEU A 121 1.59 -5.71 -5.49
CA LEU A 121 2.42 -6.64 -6.26
C LEU A 121 1.74 -8.00 -6.49
N GLY A 122 0.72 -8.35 -5.71
CA GLY A 122 0.05 -9.65 -5.80
C GLY A 122 0.89 -10.82 -5.26
N GLY A 123 1.82 -10.54 -4.36
CA GLY A 123 2.67 -11.53 -3.70
C GLY A 123 1.84 -12.48 -2.82
N GLN A 124 2.17 -13.77 -2.87
CA GLN A 124 1.44 -14.80 -2.13
C GLN A 124 2.10 -15.07 -0.78
N PRO A 125 1.32 -15.33 0.29
CA PRO A 125 1.83 -15.85 1.56
C PRO A 125 2.80 -17.03 1.37
N GLY A 126 4.00 -16.93 1.95
CA GLY A 126 5.05 -17.95 1.83
C GLY A 126 5.81 -17.95 0.49
N GLY A 127 5.41 -17.11 -0.47
CA GLY A 127 6.12 -16.89 -1.75
C GLY A 127 6.91 -15.59 -1.73
N GLY A 128 7.98 -15.50 -2.51
CA GLY A 128 8.77 -14.28 -2.64
C GLY A 128 8.22 -13.32 -3.70
N LEU A 129 9.00 -12.29 -4.02
CA LEU A 129 8.71 -11.35 -5.13
C LEU A 129 8.55 -12.05 -6.49
N ASP A 130 9.12 -13.23 -6.66
CA ASP A 130 8.94 -14.08 -7.85
C ASP A 130 7.52 -14.66 -7.96
N SER A 131 6.77 -14.71 -6.86
CA SER A 131 5.36 -15.09 -6.83
C SER A 131 4.40 -13.93 -7.13
N ALA A 132 4.91 -12.70 -7.25
CA ALA A 132 4.11 -11.51 -7.51
C ALA A 132 3.37 -11.61 -8.86
N THR A 133 2.05 -11.48 -8.83
CA THR A 133 1.22 -11.63 -10.04
C THR A 133 1.01 -10.33 -10.81
N ASN A 134 1.37 -9.18 -10.22
CA ASN A 134 1.21 -7.86 -10.85
C ASN A 134 2.55 -7.33 -11.39
N ALA A 135 2.92 -7.81 -12.58
CA ALA A 135 4.17 -7.41 -13.24
C ALA A 135 4.23 -5.92 -13.59
N ASP A 136 3.09 -5.29 -13.89
CA ASP A 136 3.03 -3.87 -14.22
C ASP A 136 3.38 -3.00 -13.00
N ALA A 137 2.84 -3.34 -11.83
CA ALA A 137 3.20 -2.68 -10.56
C ALA A 137 4.68 -2.89 -10.22
N LEU A 138 5.19 -4.11 -10.38
CA LEU A 138 6.60 -4.41 -10.12
C LEU A 138 7.54 -3.63 -11.05
N ALA A 139 7.14 -3.41 -12.31
CA ALA A 139 7.92 -2.67 -13.30
C ALA A 139 8.06 -1.17 -12.97
N LEU A 140 7.23 -0.62 -12.07
CA LEU A 140 7.35 0.76 -11.58
C LEU A 140 8.45 0.92 -10.53
N LEU A 141 8.95 -0.18 -9.97
CA LEU A 141 9.86 -0.19 -8.84
C LEU A 141 11.25 -0.69 -9.26
N VAL A 142 12.28 -0.18 -8.58
CA VAL A 142 13.67 -0.59 -8.79
C VAL A 142 14.35 -0.88 -7.46
N ASN A 143 15.37 -1.74 -7.51
CA ASN A 143 16.14 -2.19 -6.34
C ASN A 143 15.29 -2.76 -5.19
N VAL A 144 14.13 -3.34 -5.50
CA VAL A 144 13.33 -4.10 -4.53
C VAL A 144 14.09 -5.40 -4.22
N ALA A 145 14.54 -5.56 -2.98
CA ALA A 145 15.27 -6.73 -2.53
C ALA A 145 14.31 -7.74 -1.89
N PRO A 146 14.49 -9.06 -2.08
CA PRO A 146 13.82 -10.09 -1.29
C PRO A 146 14.49 -10.14 0.11
N ALA A 147 14.23 -9.11 0.91
CA ALA A 147 14.87 -8.84 2.20
C ALA A 147 13.82 -8.37 3.21
N ALA A 148 14.23 -8.19 4.47
CA ALA A 148 13.40 -7.54 5.47
C ALA A 148 13.55 -6.01 5.38
N TYR A 149 12.43 -5.32 5.59
CA TYR A 149 12.31 -3.87 5.53
C TYR A 149 11.75 -3.33 6.83
N TRP A 150 12.34 -2.25 7.34
CA TRP A 150 11.89 -1.62 8.57
C TRP A 150 10.55 -0.89 8.40
N SER A 151 9.73 -0.97 9.45
CA SER A 151 8.57 -0.10 9.69
C SER A 151 8.94 1.00 10.68
N SER A 152 8.28 2.16 10.58
CA SER A 152 8.32 3.22 11.60
C SER A 152 7.55 2.83 12.86
N THR A 153 6.69 1.81 12.80
CA THR A 153 5.90 1.39 13.96
C THR A 153 6.78 0.62 14.94
N VAL A 154 6.92 1.15 16.16
CA VAL A 154 7.53 0.44 17.29
C VAL A 154 6.54 -0.51 17.96
N LEU A 155 7.04 -1.55 18.62
CA LEU A 155 6.23 -2.45 19.43
C LEU A 155 5.95 -1.77 20.78
N GLU A 156 4.72 -1.31 21.02
CA GLU A 156 4.42 -0.40 22.14
C GLU A 156 4.87 -0.88 23.54
N ALA A 157 4.82 -2.19 23.84
CA ALA A 157 5.30 -2.70 25.13
C ALA A 157 6.82 -2.90 25.23
N TYR A 158 7.50 -2.96 24.10
CA TYR A 158 8.94 -3.13 24.02
C TYR A 158 9.46 -2.10 23.03
N GLN A 159 9.66 -0.87 23.51
CA GLN A 159 10.16 0.23 22.67
C GLN A 159 11.53 -0.07 22.06
N ASP A 160 12.20 -1.10 22.56
CA ASP A 160 13.43 -1.67 22.01
C ASP A 160 13.18 -2.55 20.77
N TYR A 161 11.95 -2.66 20.26
CA TYR A 161 11.58 -3.43 19.07
C TYR A 161 10.74 -2.60 18.09
N ALA A 162 10.96 -2.82 16.81
CA ALA A 162 10.16 -2.26 15.72
C ALA A 162 9.68 -3.35 14.78
N TRP A 163 8.54 -3.07 14.17
CA TRP A 163 7.97 -3.93 13.15
C TRP A 163 8.81 -3.92 11.87
N LEU A 164 8.75 -5.02 11.14
CA LEU A 164 9.39 -5.22 9.86
C LEU A 164 8.49 -6.07 8.94
N PHE A 165 8.83 -6.09 7.66
CA PHE A 165 8.15 -6.94 6.68
C PHE A 165 9.17 -7.64 5.78
N LEU A 166 8.97 -8.94 5.55
CA LEU A 166 9.88 -9.82 4.83
C LEU A 166 9.40 -9.96 3.37
N LEU A 167 10.02 -9.25 2.43
CA LEU A 167 9.65 -9.34 1.00
C LEU A 167 10.05 -10.68 0.34
N TRP A 168 10.81 -11.55 1.03
CA TRP A 168 11.14 -12.88 0.50
C TRP A 168 10.05 -13.93 0.69
N ASN A 169 9.08 -13.70 1.59
CA ASN A 169 7.97 -14.64 1.83
C ASN A 169 6.63 -13.95 2.19
N GLY A 170 6.59 -12.62 2.35
CA GLY A 170 5.40 -11.86 2.73
C GLY A 170 5.06 -11.94 4.22
N ASP A 171 6.02 -12.25 5.08
CA ASP A 171 5.81 -12.35 6.53
C ASP A 171 5.95 -10.98 7.21
N GLN A 172 5.06 -10.68 8.15
CA GLN A 172 5.15 -9.50 9.02
C GLN A 172 5.60 -9.93 10.41
N ASP A 173 6.68 -9.34 10.89
CA ASP A 173 7.29 -9.67 12.19
C ASP A 173 7.89 -8.42 12.84
N TYR A 174 8.58 -8.56 13.96
CA TYR A 174 9.26 -7.47 14.66
C TYR A 174 10.65 -7.89 15.13
N ASN A 175 11.53 -6.92 15.33
CA ASN A 175 12.90 -7.17 15.77
C ASN A 175 13.45 -6.01 16.59
N ALA A 176 14.54 -6.24 17.32
CA ALA A 176 15.17 -5.24 18.15
C ALA A 176 15.65 -4.02 17.33
N VAL A 177 15.45 -2.81 17.86
CA VAL A 177 15.84 -1.53 17.22
C VAL A 177 17.28 -1.14 17.53
N GLU A 178 17.77 -1.54 18.71
CA GLU A 178 19.17 -1.36 19.08
C GLU A 178 20.02 -2.51 18.52
N GLU A 179 21.28 -2.21 18.22
CA GLU A 179 22.31 -3.21 17.88
C GLU A 179 22.69 -4.05 19.13
N SER A 180 21.71 -4.55 19.87
CA SER A 180 21.96 -5.45 20.99
C SER A 180 22.32 -6.83 20.44
N GLU A 181 23.61 -6.98 20.16
CA GLU A 181 24.36 -8.22 20.04
C GLU A 181 23.76 -9.26 19.08
N HIS A 182 24.18 -9.17 17.82
CA HIS A 182 24.48 -10.34 16.98
C HIS A 182 23.57 -11.59 17.16
N TRP A 183 22.35 -11.60 16.60
CA TRP A 183 21.42 -12.72 16.79
C TRP A 183 21.42 -13.82 15.70
N TYR A 184 22.40 -13.85 14.78
CA TYR A 184 22.52 -14.93 13.77
C TYR A 184 23.96 -15.38 13.63
N LEU A 185 24.20 -16.66 13.95
CA LEU A 185 25.48 -17.35 13.78
C LEU A 185 25.45 -18.03 12.40
N ALA A 186 26.12 -17.45 11.40
CA ALA A 186 26.54 -18.25 10.26
C ALA A 186 27.81 -19.00 10.68
N LEU A 187 27.69 -20.30 10.97
CA LEU A 187 28.86 -21.15 11.17
C LEU A 187 29.53 -21.36 9.80
N GLN A 188 30.69 -20.74 9.64
CA GLN A 188 31.50 -20.91 8.44
C GLN A 188 32.11 -22.32 8.42
N PRO A 189 32.47 -22.86 7.24
CA PRO A 189 33.08 -24.19 7.12
C PRO A 189 34.39 -24.37 7.90
N ASP A 190 35.06 -23.27 8.26
CA ASP A 190 36.28 -23.26 9.07
C ASP A 190 36.02 -23.22 10.60
N GLY A 191 34.75 -23.24 11.00
CA GLY A 191 34.33 -23.20 12.41
C GLY A 191 34.30 -21.81 13.02
N SER A 192 34.54 -20.75 12.23
CA SER A 192 34.33 -19.37 12.66
C SER A 192 32.85 -18.99 12.63
N TYR A 193 32.49 -18.04 13.48
CA TYR A 193 31.17 -17.45 13.51
C TYR A 193 31.23 -16.10 12.81
N ASP A 194 30.41 -15.93 11.76
CA ASP A 194 30.22 -14.63 11.13
C ASP A 194 29.02 -13.96 11.79
N TYR A 195 29.27 -12.78 12.36
CA TYR A 195 28.23 -11.95 12.95
C TYR A 195 27.64 -11.10 11.82
N LEU A 196 26.47 -11.50 11.32
CA LEU A 196 25.80 -10.74 10.28
C LEU A 196 25.22 -9.47 10.89
N ASP A 197 25.67 -8.32 10.37
CA ASP A 197 25.13 -7.01 10.71
C ASP A 197 23.62 -6.99 10.42
N PHE A 198 22.81 -6.66 11.43
CA PHE A 198 21.34 -6.68 11.38
C PHE A 198 20.73 -5.48 10.68
N GLY A 199 21.49 -4.88 9.77
CA GLY A 199 20.94 -3.83 8.94
C GLY A 199 19.83 -4.41 8.06
N LEU A 200 18.62 -3.85 8.19
CA LEU A 200 17.52 -4.11 7.27
C LEU A 200 17.44 -2.96 6.26
N PHE A 201 16.66 -3.17 5.21
CA PHE A 201 16.44 -2.13 4.22
C PHE A 201 15.41 -1.11 4.71
N ALA A 202 15.48 0.09 4.15
CA ALA A 202 14.57 1.17 4.45
C ALA A 202 13.93 1.66 3.14
N TRP A 203 12.60 1.59 3.06
CA TRP A 203 11.86 2.03 1.88
C TRP A 203 11.06 3.29 2.21
N ALA A 204 11.54 4.44 1.74
CA ALA A 204 10.92 5.71 2.09
C ALA A 204 9.55 5.88 1.41
N VAL A 205 8.60 6.35 2.22
CA VAL A 205 7.27 6.77 1.79
C VAL A 205 6.95 8.13 2.38
N ARG A 206 5.96 8.80 1.79
CA ARG A 206 5.38 10.03 2.32
C ARG A 206 3.86 9.95 2.25
N ASP A 207 3.19 10.68 3.13
CA ASP A 207 1.73 10.79 3.10
C ASP A 207 1.28 11.62 1.87
N GLY A 208 0.20 11.18 1.24
CA GLY A 208 -0.48 11.86 0.14
C GLY A 208 0.19 11.75 -1.23
N ASP A 209 -0.52 12.33 -2.21
CA ASP A 209 -0.09 12.49 -3.59
C ASP A 209 0.88 13.67 -3.78
N VAL A 210 1.73 13.58 -4.81
CA VAL A 210 2.75 14.59 -5.19
C VAL A 210 2.36 15.40 -6.43
N THR A 211 1.07 15.42 -6.80
CA THR A 211 0.54 16.11 -8.01
C THR A 211 0.76 17.61 -8.06
N THR A 212 1.15 18.24 -6.96
CA THR A 212 1.67 19.61 -6.96
C THR A 212 3.19 19.58 -6.91
N PRO A 213 3.90 19.99 -7.97
CA PRO A 213 5.33 20.25 -7.85
C PRO A 213 5.59 21.22 -6.69
N PRO A 214 6.73 21.11 -5.98
CA PRO A 214 7.14 22.13 -5.02
C PRO A 214 7.21 23.49 -5.77
N GLY A 215 6.22 24.36 -5.53
CA GLY A 215 6.02 25.58 -6.34
C GLY A 215 4.58 25.97 -6.67
N GLY A 216 3.55 25.20 -6.26
CA GLY A 216 2.18 25.72 -6.16
C GLY A 216 1.41 25.87 -7.48
N GLY A 217 1.32 24.79 -8.26
CA GLY A 217 0.34 24.69 -9.35
C GLY A 217 -0.74 23.68 -8.99
N SER A 218 -1.92 24.13 -8.55
CA SER A 218 -3.08 23.27 -8.35
C SER A 218 -3.48 22.63 -9.69
N VAL A 219 -3.28 21.31 -9.82
CA VAL A 219 -3.79 20.53 -10.94
C VAL A 219 -5.33 20.47 -10.85
N PRO A 220 -6.08 20.59 -11.97
CA PRO A 220 -7.53 20.61 -11.93
C PRO A 220 -8.08 19.29 -11.40
N LEU A 221 -9.10 19.41 -10.54
CA LEU A 221 -9.86 18.30 -9.94
C LEU A 221 -10.14 17.17 -10.96
N PRO A 222 -10.04 15.89 -10.56
CA PRO A 222 -10.33 14.76 -11.43
C PRO A 222 -11.73 14.86 -12.05
N SER A 223 -11.85 14.43 -13.30
CA SER A 223 -13.07 14.46 -14.13
C SER A 223 -14.30 13.72 -13.56
N SER A 224 -14.21 13.16 -12.34
CA SER A 224 -15.31 12.47 -11.65
C SER A 224 -16.48 13.42 -11.33
N LEU A 225 -16.24 14.70 -11.07
CA LEU A 225 -17.32 15.69 -10.87
C LEU A 225 -18.04 16.09 -12.17
N LEU A 226 -17.38 15.99 -13.34
CA LEU A 226 -18.02 16.21 -14.65
C LEU A 226 -19.00 15.06 -15.00
N LEU A 227 -18.71 13.84 -14.54
CA LEU A 227 -19.61 12.69 -14.70
C LEU A 227 -20.85 12.78 -13.80
N LEU A 228 -20.72 13.29 -12.58
CA LEU A 228 -21.90 13.58 -11.74
C LEU A 228 -22.80 14.68 -12.33
N GLY A 229 -22.21 15.73 -12.91
CA GLY A 229 -22.98 16.82 -13.54
C GLY A 229 -23.79 16.37 -14.77
N SER A 230 -23.24 15.48 -15.60
CA SER A 230 -23.92 14.98 -16.80
C SER A 230 -25.03 13.97 -16.49
N ALA A 231 -24.88 13.15 -15.45
CA ALA A 231 -25.91 12.21 -15.00
C ALA A 231 -27.17 12.92 -14.46
N VAL A 232 -27.00 14.01 -13.71
CA VAL A 232 -28.14 14.80 -13.19
C VAL A 232 -28.88 15.55 -14.31
N ALA A 233 -28.15 16.08 -15.31
CA ALA A 233 -28.77 16.75 -16.46
C ALA A 233 -29.60 15.80 -17.33
N GLY A 234 -29.14 14.55 -17.53
CA GLY A 234 -29.86 13.52 -18.29
C GLY A 234 -31.17 13.06 -17.63
N LEU A 235 -31.21 12.99 -16.29
CA LEU A 235 -32.41 12.60 -15.55
C LEU A 235 -33.51 13.67 -15.60
N MET A 236 -33.17 14.96 -15.71
CA MET A 236 -34.16 16.04 -15.84
C MET A 236 -34.81 16.11 -17.22
N THR A 237 -34.10 15.74 -18.30
CA THR A 237 -34.64 15.72 -19.66
C THR A 237 -35.58 14.54 -19.91
N CYS A 238 -35.34 13.37 -19.31
CA CYS A 238 -36.25 12.24 -19.40
C CYS A 238 -37.59 12.50 -18.69
N ARG A 239 -37.58 13.21 -17.56
CA ARG A 239 -38.80 13.52 -16.80
C ARG A 239 -39.74 14.51 -17.50
N ARG A 240 -39.24 15.31 -18.45
CA ARG A 240 -40.07 16.27 -19.23
C ARG A 240 -40.80 15.64 -20.42
N ARG A 241 -40.35 14.50 -20.95
CA ARG A 241 -40.99 13.87 -22.12
C ARG A 241 -42.23 13.04 -21.79
N SER A 242 -42.41 12.62 -20.54
CA SER A 242 -43.55 11.79 -20.14
C SER A 242 -44.86 12.56 -19.91
N SER A 243 -44.85 13.90 -19.96
CA SER A 243 -46.04 14.73 -19.66
C SER A 243 -46.81 15.25 -20.88
N ALA A 244 -46.40 14.91 -22.11
CA ALA A 244 -46.91 15.56 -23.33
C ALA A 244 -47.86 14.72 -24.20
N VAL A 245 -48.49 13.66 -23.67
CA VAL A 245 -49.53 12.92 -24.41
C VAL A 245 -50.78 12.76 -23.54
N ALA A 246 -51.61 13.79 -23.53
CA ALA A 246 -53.04 13.66 -23.29
C ALA A 246 -53.78 14.86 -23.88
N LEU A 247 -54.86 14.57 -24.62
CA LEU A 247 -55.93 15.46 -25.10
C LEU A 247 -55.74 16.12 -26.46
N SER A 248 -56.22 15.44 -27.51
CA SER A 248 -57.14 16.10 -28.44
C SER A 248 -58.25 15.13 -28.87
N ARG A 249 -59.49 15.55 -28.67
CA ARG A 249 -60.75 14.94 -29.13
C ARG A 249 -61.37 15.94 -30.12
N PRO A 250 -61.94 15.53 -31.24
CA PRO A 250 -62.97 16.33 -31.90
C PRO A 250 -64.33 15.62 -31.90
N ALA A 251 -65.34 16.44 -32.20
CA ALA A 251 -66.78 16.29 -32.01
C ALA A 251 -67.44 15.05 -32.65
#